data_AF-A0A4Q5WYY2-F1
#
_entry.id   AF-A0A4Q5WYY2-F1
#
_cell.length_a   1.000
_cell.length_b   1.000
_cell.length_c   1.000
_cell.angle_alpha   90.00
_cell.angle_beta   90.00
_cell.angle_gamma   90.00
#
_symmetry.space_group_name_H-M   'P 1'
#
loop_
_entity.id
_entity.type
_entity.pdbx_description
1 polymer ?
#
loop_
_entity_poly.entity_id
_entity_poly.type
_entity_poly.pdbx_seq_one_letter_code
_entity_poly.pdbx_strand_id
1 'polypeptide(L)'
;MKNQIVNVASNELFAKEAYERAKADWAALESDQLLKVNLDISIAAQTILGALPEVRALRERIVQELPTFDAAEFDKLEDYVLGLVFVHARYVMATQPPDDLSELSSAASALRERLAADARTLSLRGLFDARKVAALKGSTGYRNVGIDLQSLSAELEAVWSEIEGKCATTREELDAAAQMAVRLLRVVGVRDQAPVVLAALVEERMRAFTLVIKAWEEARAAVSYLRRDQADADSIAPSLYTGKALRKKASEPDDETDSVPGAGSPLGGGVITSPSSPATPAAPAPAPIAGPAAAPLS
;
A
#
# COMPACT_ATOMS: atom_id res chain seq x y z
N MET A 1 35.06 11.25 -4.23
CA MET A 1 33.80 10.47 -4.32
C MET A 1 32.69 11.01 -3.42
N LYS A 2 32.83 11.14 -2.09
CA LYS A 2 31.77 11.74 -1.23
C LYS A 2 31.31 13.15 -1.66
N ASN A 3 32.24 14.05 -1.99
CA ASN A 3 31.88 15.40 -2.48
C ASN A 3 31.26 15.43 -3.88
N GLN A 4 31.40 14.36 -4.67
CA GLN A 4 30.84 14.31 -6.03
C GLN A 4 29.40 13.78 -5.99
N ILE A 5 29.10 12.84 -5.09
CA ILE A 5 27.73 12.36 -4.84
C ILE A 5 26.85 13.49 -4.29
N VAL A 6 27.38 14.28 -3.35
CA VAL A 6 26.64 15.44 -2.80
C VAL A 6 26.39 16.49 -3.89
N ASN A 7 27.36 16.76 -4.78
CA ASN A 7 27.22 17.76 -5.83
C ASN A 7 26.28 17.32 -6.98
N VAL A 8 26.17 16.01 -7.25
CA VAL A 8 25.18 15.46 -8.18
C VAL A 8 23.77 15.49 -7.57
N ALA A 9 23.63 15.15 -6.29
CA ALA A 9 22.36 15.25 -5.56
C ALA A 9 21.86 16.70 -5.37
N SER A 10 22.76 17.69 -5.34
CA SER A 10 22.39 19.11 -5.18
C SER A 10 21.61 19.71 -6.34
N ASN A 11 21.65 19.10 -7.53
CA ASN A 11 20.87 19.52 -8.70
C ASN A 11 19.62 18.65 -8.93
N GLU A 12 19.39 17.63 -8.10
CA GLU A 12 18.21 16.77 -8.20
C GLU A 12 17.02 17.41 -7.49
N LEU A 13 15.89 17.48 -8.18
CA LEU A 13 14.62 17.89 -7.59
C LEU A 13 14.19 16.84 -6.56
N PHE A 14 14.01 17.27 -5.31
CA PHE A 14 13.46 16.39 -4.29
C PHE A 14 11.99 16.09 -4.60
N ALA A 15 11.63 14.81 -4.64
CA ALA A 15 10.27 14.37 -4.98
C ALA A 15 9.18 15.00 -4.09
N LYS A 16 9.52 15.34 -2.83
CA LYS A 16 8.63 16.08 -1.93
C LYS A 16 8.42 17.53 -2.38
N GLU A 17 9.44 18.22 -2.87
CA GLU A 17 9.32 19.60 -3.34
C GLU A 17 8.54 19.66 -4.65
N ALA A 18 8.83 18.74 -5.56
CA ALA A 18 8.07 18.56 -6.81
C ALA A 18 6.58 18.28 -6.52
N TYR A 19 6.28 17.41 -5.54
CA TYR A 19 4.93 17.18 -5.04
C TYR A 19 4.24 18.48 -4.59
N GLU A 20 4.89 19.32 -3.79
CA GLU A 20 4.29 20.57 -3.31
C GLU A 20 3.99 21.55 -4.46
N ARG A 21 4.84 21.60 -5.50
CA ARG A 21 4.60 22.45 -6.68
C ARG A 21 3.48 21.92 -7.57
N ALA A 22 3.37 20.61 -7.73
CA ALA A 22 2.37 19.97 -8.60
C ALA A 22 0.95 19.93 -8.00
N LYS A 23 0.83 20.05 -6.67
CA LYS A 23 -0.41 19.83 -5.93
C LYS A 23 -1.57 20.73 -6.37
N ALA A 24 -1.30 22.00 -6.69
CA ALA A 24 -2.33 22.94 -7.14
C ALA A 24 -2.93 22.50 -8.49
N ASP A 25 -2.09 22.03 -9.41
CA ASP A 25 -2.50 21.57 -10.73
C ASP A 25 -3.34 20.28 -10.64
N TRP A 26 -3.01 19.38 -9.70
CA TRP A 26 -3.83 18.17 -9.42
C TRP A 26 -5.21 18.48 -8.84
N ALA A 27 -5.29 19.49 -7.98
CA ALA A 27 -6.54 19.92 -7.36
C ALA A 27 -7.49 20.57 -8.38
N ALA A 28 -6.96 21.14 -9.46
CA ALA A 28 -7.73 21.73 -10.54
C ALA A 28 -8.39 20.70 -11.47
N LEU A 29 -8.03 19.41 -11.38
CA LEU A 29 -8.68 18.35 -12.15
C LEU A 29 -10.09 18.07 -11.62
N GLU A 30 -11.05 18.00 -12.52
CA GLU A 30 -12.41 17.56 -12.19
C GLU A 30 -12.47 16.02 -12.03
N SER A 31 -13.42 15.53 -11.23
CA SER A 31 -13.51 14.09 -10.92
C SER A 31 -13.76 13.20 -12.15
N ASP A 32 -14.44 13.72 -13.18
CA ASP A 32 -14.73 13.01 -14.43
C ASP A 32 -13.52 12.93 -15.37
N GLN A 33 -12.49 13.73 -15.13
CA GLN A 33 -11.24 13.72 -15.88
C GLN A 33 -10.26 12.65 -15.39
N LEU A 34 -10.52 12.05 -14.22
CA LEU A 34 -9.57 11.17 -13.56
C LEU A 34 -9.45 9.82 -14.27
N LEU A 35 -8.22 9.53 -14.70
CA LEU A 35 -7.86 8.25 -15.26
C LEU A 35 -7.66 7.21 -14.15
N LYS A 36 -8.13 5.99 -14.41
CA LYS A 36 -7.77 4.84 -13.58
C LYS A 36 -6.29 4.54 -13.78
N VAL A 37 -5.56 4.39 -12.67
CA VAL A 37 -4.17 3.93 -12.73
C VAL A 37 -4.11 2.51 -13.29
N ASN A 38 -3.52 2.37 -14.48
CA ASN A 38 -3.47 1.13 -15.26
C ASN A 38 -2.05 0.78 -15.74
N LEU A 39 -1.05 1.55 -15.32
CA LEU A 39 0.37 1.34 -15.62
C LEU A 39 1.17 1.10 -14.34
N ASP A 40 2.34 0.48 -14.50
CA ASP A 40 3.36 0.47 -13.47
C ASP A 40 3.96 1.88 -13.36
N ILE A 41 3.70 2.55 -12.24
CA ILE A 41 4.14 3.95 -12.03
C ILE A 41 5.66 4.06 -11.99
N SER A 42 6.36 3.07 -11.43
CA SER A 42 7.81 3.11 -11.32
C SER A 42 8.46 3.00 -12.70
N ILE A 43 7.97 2.07 -13.52
CA ILE A 43 8.44 1.92 -14.91
C ILE A 43 8.10 3.16 -15.73
N ALA A 44 6.85 3.65 -15.65
CA ALA A 44 6.43 4.84 -16.39
C ALA A 44 7.27 6.08 -16.02
N ALA A 45 7.50 6.31 -14.73
CA ALA A 45 8.32 7.41 -14.25
C ALA A 45 9.77 7.28 -14.73
N GLN A 46 10.38 6.09 -14.66
CA GLN A 46 11.72 5.84 -15.19
C GLN A 46 11.81 6.14 -16.69
N THR A 47 10.82 5.70 -17.47
CA THR A 47 10.76 5.96 -18.90
C THR A 47 10.67 7.46 -19.20
N ILE A 48 9.76 8.19 -18.55
CA ILE A 48 9.59 9.63 -18.77
C ILE A 48 10.85 10.39 -18.35
N LEU A 49 11.37 10.16 -17.14
CA LEU A 49 12.55 10.85 -16.63
C LEU A 49 13.80 10.56 -17.49
N GLY A 50 13.94 9.35 -18.01
CA GLY A 50 15.02 8.99 -18.93
C GLY A 50 14.91 9.69 -20.29
N ALA A 51 13.69 9.91 -20.79
CA ALA A 51 13.43 10.58 -22.06
C ALA A 51 13.46 12.12 -21.97
N LEU A 52 13.19 12.69 -20.79
CA LEU A 52 13.07 14.13 -20.57
C LEU A 52 14.21 14.98 -21.17
N PRO A 53 15.51 14.62 -21.05
CA PRO A 53 16.58 15.42 -21.63
C PRO A 53 16.46 15.58 -23.15
N GLU A 54 16.14 14.50 -23.87
CA GLU A 54 15.98 14.52 -25.33
C GLU A 54 14.71 15.28 -25.75
N VAL A 55 13.60 15.07 -25.02
CA VAL A 55 12.36 15.80 -25.28
C VAL A 55 12.53 17.30 -25.02
N ARG A 56 13.24 17.68 -23.94
CA ARG A 56 13.57 19.09 -23.62
C ARG A 56 14.46 19.74 -24.66
N ALA A 57 15.37 19.00 -25.28
CA ALA A 57 16.19 19.52 -26.36
C ALA A 57 15.37 19.99 -27.58
N LEU A 58 14.12 19.50 -27.73
CA LEU A 58 13.20 19.91 -28.78
C LEU A 58 12.31 21.10 -28.39
N ARG A 59 12.33 21.55 -27.12
CA ARG A 59 11.41 22.56 -26.59
C ARG A 59 11.35 23.85 -27.42
N GLU A 60 12.50 24.41 -27.80
CA GLU A 60 12.54 25.67 -28.58
C GLU A 60 11.82 25.51 -29.93
N ARG A 61 12.03 24.38 -30.60
CA ARG A 61 11.36 24.06 -31.86
C ARG A 61 9.87 23.79 -31.66
N ILE A 62 9.48 23.12 -30.58
CA ILE A 62 8.06 22.90 -30.24
C ILE A 62 7.36 24.25 -30.11
N VAL A 63 7.91 25.19 -29.35
CA VAL A 63 7.30 26.53 -29.15
C VAL A 63 7.23 27.31 -30.46
N GLN A 64 8.21 27.17 -31.35
CA GLN A 64 8.23 27.86 -32.63
C GLN A 64 7.24 27.29 -33.65
N GLU A 65 7.14 25.96 -33.75
CA GLU A 65 6.35 25.28 -34.78
C GLU A 65 4.91 24.96 -34.32
N LEU A 66 4.65 24.93 -33.01
CA LEU A 66 3.35 24.61 -32.40
C LEU A 66 2.91 25.73 -31.43
N PRO A 67 2.40 26.87 -31.93
CA PRO A 67 2.09 28.04 -31.11
C PRO A 67 0.92 27.83 -30.12
N THR A 68 0.10 26.79 -30.32
CA THR A 68 -1.00 26.42 -29.42
C THR A 68 -0.59 25.42 -28.33
N PHE A 69 0.66 24.93 -28.36
CA PHE A 69 1.17 23.98 -27.37
C PHE A 69 1.39 24.66 -26.02
N ASP A 70 0.94 24.03 -24.94
CA ASP A 70 1.17 24.55 -23.59
C ASP A 70 2.60 24.21 -23.13
N ALA A 71 3.52 25.11 -23.44
CA ALA A 71 4.92 25.00 -23.01
C ALA A 71 5.08 25.07 -21.48
N ALA A 72 4.16 25.72 -20.77
CA ALA A 72 4.24 25.83 -19.31
C ALA A 72 3.90 24.50 -18.64
N GLU A 73 2.90 23.78 -19.14
CA GLU A 73 2.58 22.43 -18.68
C GLU A 73 3.72 21.45 -19.00
N PHE A 74 4.31 21.57 -20.19
CA PHE A 74 5.48 20.78 -20.58
C PHE A 74 6.69 20.98 -19.66
N ASP A 75 6.98 22.23 -19.28
CA ASP A 75 8.10 22.54 -18.39
C ASP A 75 7.94 21.93 -16.99
N LYS A 76 6.70 21.74 -16.55
CA LYS A 76 6.34 21.12 -15.26
C LYS A 76 6.34 19.59 -15.28
N LEU A 77 6.53 18.94 -16.43
CA LEU A 77 6.42 17.49 -16.56
C LEU A 77 7.32 16.73 -15.58
N GLU A 78 8.54 17.20 -15.33
CA GLU A 78 9.44 16.59 -14.33
C GLU A 78 8.87 16.68 -12.91
N ASP A 79 8.34 17.85 -12.53
CA ASP A 79 7.71 18.05 -11.22
C ASP A 79 6.46 17.16 -11.08
N TYR A 80 5.67 17.00 -12.13
CA TYR A 80 4.51 16.10 -12.12
C TYR A 80 4.92 14.64 -11.92
N VAL A 81 5.94 14.16 -12.64
CA VAL A 81 6.41 12.78 -12.54
C VAL A 81 7.00 12.51 -11.14
N LEU A 82 7.85 13.39 -10.64
CA LEU A 82 8.44 13.26 -9.31
C LEU A 82 7.37 13.34 -8.20
N GLY A 83 6.37 14.21 -8.37
CA GLY A 83 5.21 14.28 -7.49
C GLY A 83 4.40 12.99 -7.49
N LEU A 84 4.17 12.38 -8.66
CA LEU A 84 3.53 11.07 -8.77
C LEU A 84 4.33 9.97 -8.07
N VAL A 85 5.66 9.93 -8.22
CA VAL A 85 6.52 8.97 -7.51
C VAL A 85 6.38 9.13 -5.99
N PHE A 86 6.36 10.36 -5.49
CA PHE A 86 6.18 10.63 -4.06
C PHE A 86 4.82 10.12 -3.53
N VAL A 87 3.73 10.42 -4.23
CA VAL A 87 2.38 9.94 -3.85
C VAL A 87 2.30 8.42 -3.93
N HIS A 88 2.90 7.82 -4.97
CA HIS A 88 2.93 6.37 -5.12
C HIS A 88 3.67 5.68 -3.97
N ALA A 89 4.82 6.22 -3.55
CA ALA A 89 5.56 5.69 -2.41
C ALA A 89 4.71 5.72 -1.12
N ARG A 90 3.97 6.81 -0.88
CA ARG A 90 3.04 6.90 0.26
C ARG A 90 1.91 5.89 0.19
N TYR A 91 1.34 5.68 -1.00
CA TYR A 91 0.32 4.66 -1.24
C TYR A 91 0.85 3.25 -0.94
N VAL A 92 2.05 2.90 -1.42
CA VAL A 92 2.68 1.60 -1.15
C VAL A 92 2.93 1.42 0.35
N MET A 93 3.48 2.43 1.02
CA MET A 93 3.70 2.38 2.47
C MET A 93 2.40 2.22 3.27
N ALA A 94 1.30 2.85 2.83
CA ALA A 94 0.01 2.78 3.51
C ALA A 94 -0.74 1.45 3.27
N THR A 95 -0.38 0.71 2.22
CA THR A 95 -1.03 -0.56 1.86
C THR A 95 -0.31 -1.79 2.39
N GLN A 96 0.94 -1.67 2.82
CA GLN A 96 1.71 -2.76 3.41
C GLN A 96 1.34 -2.94 4.90
N PRO A 97 0.94 -4.16 5.34
CA PRO A 97 0.76 -4.44 6.76
C PRO A 97 2.07 -4.28 7.55
N PRO A 98 2.03 -3.83 8.82
CA PRO A 98 3.21 -3.91 9.69
C PRO A 98 3.56 -5.38 9.95
N ASP A 99 4.77 -5.79 9.57
CA ASP A 99 5.25 -7.18 9.69
C ASP A 99 5.31 -7.68 11.15
N ASP A 100 5.31 -6.79 12.15
CA ASP A 100 5.52 -7.09 13.57
C ASP A 100 4.24 -7.31 14.39
N LEU A 101 3.05 -7.04 13.83
CA LEU A 101 1.80 -7.06 14.59
C LEU A 101 1.39 -8.46 15.07
N SER A 102 1.65 -9.49 14.26
CA SER A 102 1.29 -10.87 14.59
C SER A 102 2.07 -11.36 15.83
N GLU A 103 3.37 -11.15 15.83
CA GLU A 103 4.26 -11.54 16.94
C GLU A 103 3.92 -10.77 18.22
N LEU A 104 3.76 -9.45 18.10
CA LEU A 104 3.37 -8.59 19.23
C LEU A 104 2.03 -9.04 19.82
N SER A 105 1.04 -9.35 18.98
CA SER A 105 -0.27 -9.80 19.44
C SER A 105 -0.21 -11.15 20.16
N SER A 106 0.59 -12.09 19.66
CA SER A 106 0.76 -13.40 20.27
C SER A 106 1.35 -13.27 21.67
N ALA A 107 2.46 -12.53 21.79
CA ALA A 107 3.12 -12.29 23.07
C ALA A 107 2.20 -11.54 24.06
N ALA A 108 1.46 -10.54 23.59
CA ALA A 108 0.54 -9.76 24.42
C ALA A 108 -0.63 -10.61 24.94
N SER A 109 -1.17 -11.49 24.09
CA SER A 109 -2.28 -12.38 24.47
C SER A 109 -1.83 -13.37 25.55
N ALA A 110 -0.64 -13.94 25.40
CA ALA A 110 -0.06 -14.85 26.39
C ALA A 110 0.24 -14.17 27.74
N LEU A 111 0.71 -12.92 27.71
CA LEU A 111 0.93 -12.15 28.93
C LEU A 111 -0.40 -11.79 29.61
N ARG A 112 -1.41 -11.37 28.83
CA ARG A 112 -2.75 -11.04 29.31
C ARG A 112 -3.42 -12.22 30.02
N GLU A 113 -3.25 -13.42 29.48
CA GLU A 113 -3.79 -14.65 30.09
C GLU A 113 -3.15 -14.94 31.45
N ARG A 114 -1.83 -14.85 31.56
CA ARG A 114 -1.08 -15.03 32.81
C ARG A 114 -1.51 -14.03 33.89
N LEU A 115 -1.48 -12.74 33.56
CA LEU A 115 -1.88 -11.68 34.49
C LEU A 115 -3.35 -11.82 34.94
N ALA A 116 -4.25 -12.19 34.02
CA ALA A 116 -5.65 -12.41 34.35
C ALA A 116 -5.85 -13.64 35.26
N ALA A 117 -5.06 -14.70 35.09
CA ALA A 117 -5.11 -15.88 35.95
C ALA A 117 -4.64 -15.56 37.38
N ASP A 118 -3.56 -14.81 37.51
CA ASP A 118 -3.06 -14.35 38.81
C ASP A 118 -4.05 -13.39 39.48
N ALA A 119 -4.59 -12.41 38.74
CA ALA A 119 -5.60 -11.49 39.26
C ALA A 119 -6.87 -12.21 39.75
N ARG A 120 -7.33 -13.27 39.05
CA ARG A 120 -8.43 -14.13 39.50
C ARG A 120 -8.08 -14.84 40.81
N THR A 121 -6.87 -15.38 40.91
CA THR A 121 -6.41 -16.10 42.10
C THR A 121 -6.33 -15.15 43.30
N LEU A 122 -5.76 -13.96 43.12
CA LEU A 122 -5.71 -12.91 44.13
C LEU A 122 -7.12 -12.46 44.56
N SER A 123 -8.05 -12.38 43.61
CA SER A 123 -9.46 -12.04 43.90
C SER A 123 -10.12 -13.08 44.80
N LEU A 124 -9.91 -14.37 44.55
CA LEU A 124 -10.42 -15.47 45.40
C LEU A 124 -9.84 -15.44 46.81
N ARG A 125 -8.66 -14.83 46.99
CA ARG A 125 -8.00 -14.64 48.29
C ARG A 125 -8.35 -13.30 48.96
N GLY A 126 -9.20 -12.49 48.35
CA GLY A 126 -9.57 -11.16 48.87
C GLY A 126 -8.47 -10.11 48.76
N LEU A 127 -7.45 -10.35 47.92
CA LEU A 127 -6.30 -9.46 47.70
C LEU A 127 -6.42 -8.61 46.42
N PHE A 128 -7.49 -8.81 45.65
CA PHE A 128 -7.78 -8.06 44.44
C PHE A 128 -9.30 -7.95 44.23
N ASP A 129 -9.77 -6.87 43.63
CA ASP A 129 -11.21 -6.68 43.40
C ASP A 129 -11.69 -7.55 42.23
N ALA A 130 -12.53 -8.54 42.52
CA ALA A 130 -13.12 -9.43 41.53
C ALA A 130 -13.90 -8.68 40.43
N ARG A 131 -14.43 -7.48 40.71
CA ARG A 131 -15.12 -6.65 39.70
C ARG A 131 -14.18 -6.18 38.60
N LYS A 132 -12.91 -5.89 38.93
CA LYS A 132 -11.88 -5.48 37.94
C LYS A 132 -11.57 -6.61 36.98
N VAL A 133 -11.51 -7.85 37.46
CA VAL A 133 -11.34 -9.04 36.63
C VAL A 133 -12.56 -9.30 35.74
N ALA A 134 -13.77 -9.11 36.29
CA ALA A 134 -15.01 -9.28 35.53
C ALA A 134 -15.20 -8.21 34.43
N ALA A 135 -14.58 -7.04 34.58
CA ALA A 135 -14.66 -5.93 33.62
C ALA A 135 -13.74 -6.09 32.40
N LEU A 136 -12.85 -7.09 32.39
CA LEU A 136 -11.94 -7.37 31.27
C LEU A 136 -12.72 -7.66 29.98
N LYS A 137 -12.30 -7.06 28.87
CA LYS A 137 -12.94 -7.13 27.55
C LYS A 137 -12.77 -8.48 26.86
N GLY A 138 -11.75 -9.24 27.22
CA GLY A 138 -11.50 -10.59 26.70
C GLY A 138 -10.23 -10.70 25.86
N SER A 139 -9.86 -11.93 25.53
CA SER A 139 -8.64 -12.25 24.77
C SER A 139 -8.80 -12.15 23.25
N THR A 140 -9.99 -11.89 22.74
CA THR A 140 -10.25 -11.82 21.30
C THR A 140 -10.13 -10.38 20.78
N GLY A 141 -9.19 -10.19 19.86
CA GLY A 141 -8.97 -8.92 19.16
C GLY A 141 -7.93 -8.03 19.83
N TYR A 142 -7.05 -7.43 19.01
CA TYR A 142 -5.91 -6.62 19.44
C TYR A 142 -6.31 -5.46 20.38
N ARG A 143 -7.45 -4.81 20.10
CA ARG A 143 -7.99 -3.72 20.93
C ARG A 143 -8.32 -4.19 22.34
N ASN A 144 -9.02 -5.31 22.46
CA ASN A 144 -9.45 -5.84 23.76
C ASN A 144 -8.25 -6.31 24.58
N VAL A 145 -7.29 -7.01 23.94
CA VAL A 145 -6.04 -7.42 24.59
C VAL A 145 -5.24 -6.21 25.08
N GLY A 146 -5.12 -5.16 24.26
CA GLY A 146 -4.43 -3.93 24.65
C GLY A 146 -5.09 -3.22 25.83
N ILE A 147 -6.43 -3.09 25.84
CA ILE A 147 -7.19 -2.50 26.96
C ILE A 147 -7.01 -3.34 28.23
N ASP A 148 -7.14 -4.66 28.11
CA ASP A 148 -7.03 -5.57 29.25
C ASP A 148 -5.63 -5.55 29.87
N LEU A 149 -4.57 -5.56 29.06
CA LEU A 149 -3.20 -5.43 29.56
C LEU A 149 -2.98 -4.10 30.28
N GLN A 150 -3.48 -3.00 29.72
CA GLN A 150 -3.37 -1.68 30.35
C GLN A 150 -4.08 -1.62 31.71
N SER A 151 -5.28 -2.24 31.81
CA SER A 151 -6.02 -2.34 33.05
C SER A 151 -5.33 -3.26 34.05
N LEU A 152 -4.89 -4.46 33.63
CA LEU A 152 -4.22 -5.41 34.50
C LEU A 152 -2.90 -4.86 35.04
N SER A 153 -2.08 -4.21 34.20
CA SER A 153 -0.82 -3.62 34.64
C SER A 153 -1.03 -2.52 35.67
N ALA A 154 -1.95 -1.58 35.40
CA ALA A 154 -2.22 -0.47 36.30
C ALA A 154 -2.82 -0.93 37.63
N GLU A 155 -3.75 -1.89 37.59
CA GLU A 155 -4.48 -2.32 38.78
C GLU A 155 -3.65 -3.25 39.68
N LEU A 156 -2.80 -4.11 39.10
CA LEU A 156 -1.88 -4.95 39.88
C LEU A 156 -0.74 -4.11 40.48
N GLU A 157 -0.22 -3.12 39.74
CA GLU A 157 0.79 -2.20 40.25
C GLU A 157 0.26 -1.38 41.43
N ALA A 158 -1.01 -0.93 41.36
CA ALA A 158 -1.64 -0.15 42.42
C ALA A 158 -1.73 -0.89 43.77
N VAL A 159 -1.77 -2.22 43.76
CA VAL A 159 -1.82 -3.06 44.97
C VAL A 159 -0.54 -3.87 45.19
N TRP A 160 0.54 -3.53 44.46
CA TRP A 160 1.75 -4.36 44.42
C TRP A 160 2.32 -4.67 45.81
N SER A 161 2.38 -3.68 46.71
CA SER A 161 2.90 -3.88 48.07
C SER A 161 2.13 -4.91 48.89
N GLU A 162 0.88 -5.22 48.51
CA GLU A 162 0.04 -6.21 49.18
C GLU A 162 0.13 -7.60 48.53
N ILE A 163 0.52 -7.69 47.25
CA ILE A 163 0.50 -8.93 46.46
C ILE A 163 1.89 -9.47 46.14
N GLU A 164 2.95 -8.69 46.38
CA GLU A 164 4.34 -9.10 46.18
C GLU A 164 4.66 -10.37 46.97
N GLY A 165 5.21 -11.38 46.29
CA GLY A 165 5.49 -12.70 46.85
C GLY A 165 4.26 -13.61 47.05
N LYS A 166 3.06 -13.19 46.63
CA LYS A 166 1.80 -13.97 46.74
C LYS A 166 1.25 -14.42 45.38
N CYS A 167 1.87 -14.00 44.28
CA CYS A 167 1.55 -14.42 42.92
C CYS A 167 2.84 -14.64 42.11
N ALA A 168 2.74 -15.23 40.92
CA ALA A 168 3.90 -15.48 40.05
C ALA A 168 4.25 -14.26 39.18
N THR A 169 3.29 -13.34 38.99
CA THR A 169 3.47 -12.06 38.30
C THR A 169 4.64 -11.26 38.89
N THR A 170 5.50 -10.73 38.03
CA THR A 170 6.61 -9.84 38.42
C THR A 170 6.38 -8.39 38.01
N ARG A 171 7.13 -7.43 38.59
CA ARG A 171 7.08 -6.02 38.18
C ARG A 171 7.49 -5.85 36.72
N GLU A 172 8.48 -6.60 36.26
CA GLU A 172 8.94 -6.58 34.88
C GLU A 172 7.83 -7.01 33.91
N GLU A 173 6.98 -7.96 34.32
CA GLU A 173 5.81 -8.37 33.54
C GLU A 173 4.71 -7.29 33.50
N LEU A 174 4.52 -6.53 34.60
CA LEU A 174 3.59 -5.39 34.62
C LEU A 174 4.07 -4.24 33.72
N ASP A 175 5.37 -3.93 33.76
CA ASP A 175 5.99 -2.95 32.86
C ASP A 175 5.88 -3.39 31.39
N ALA A 176 6.18 -4.67 31.11
CA ALA A 176 6.03 -5.23 29.78
C ALA A 176 4.56 -5.16 29.30
N ALA A 177 3.59 -5.47 30.17
CA ALA A 177 2.18 -5.37 29.86
C ALA A 177 1.76 -3.94 29.50
N ALA A 178 2.19 -2.93 30.27
CA ALA A 178 1.92 -1.53 29.98
C ALA A 178 2.52 -1.10 28.62
N GLN A 179 3.77 -1.47 28.34
CA GLN A 179 4.43 -1.15 27.08
C GLN A 179 3.74 -1.82 25.87
N MET A 180 3.41 -3.11 25.99
CA MET A 180 2.74 -3.88 24.95
C MET A 180 1.32 -3.39 24.70
N ALA A 181 0.60 -2.98 25.75
CA ALA A 181 -0.73 -2.38 25.65
C ALA A 181 -0.70 -1.10 24.80
N VAL A 182 0.19 -0.16 25.13
CA VAL A 182 0.36 1.09 24.38
C VAL A 182 0.72 0.80 22.92
N ARG A 183 1.62 -0.15 22.67
CA ARG A 183 2.03 -0.51 21.31
C ARG A 183 0.87 -1.11 20.51
N LEU A 184 0.13 -2.07 21.07
CA LEU A 184 -1.04 -2.68 20.42
C LEU A 184 -2.12 -1.64 20.10
N LEU A 185 -2.47 -0.77 21.06
CA LEU A 185 -3.50 0.25 20.85
C LEU A 185 -3.09 1.26 19.78
N ARG A 186 -1.80 1.62 19.71
CA ARG A 186 -1.27 2.47 18.63
C ARG A 186 -1.42 1.81 17.27
N VAL A 187 -0.99 0.55 17.13
CA VAL A 187 -1.06 -0.17 15.85
C VAL A 187 -2.52 -0.35 15.39
N VAL A 188 -3.42 -0.70 16.32
CA VAL A 188 -4.86 -0.77 16.03
C VAL A 188 -5.41 0.59 15.60
N GLY A 189 -5.03 1.66 16.30
CA GLY A 189 -5.45 3.02 15.94
C GLY A 189 -5.01 3.41 14.53
N VAL A 190 -3.77 3.10 14.15
CA VAL A 190 -3.27 3.30 12.77
C VAL A 190 -4.08 2.49 11.77
N ARG A 191 -4.36 1.22 12.08
CA ARG A 191 -5.17 0.34 11.21
C ARG A 191 -6.59 0.86 11.02
N ASP A 192 -7.22 1.38 12.06
CA ASP A 192 -8.58 1.90 11.99
C ASP A 192 -8.66 3.20 11.17
N GLN A 193 -7.57 3.97 11.10
CA GLN A 193 -7.45 5.15 10.23
C GLN A 193 -7.04 4.79 8.79
N ALA A 194 -6.51 3.58 8.56
CA ALA A 194 -5.98 3.16 7.26
C ALA A 194 -6.99 3.30 6.11
N PRO A 195 -8.29 2.94 6.25
CA PRO A 195 -9.25 3.10 5.15
C PRO A 195 -9.42 4.56 4.69
N VAL A 196 -9.44 5.51 5.61
CA VAL A 196 -9.61 6.94 5.29
C VAL A 196 -8.35 7.49 4.63
N VAL A 197 -7.18 7.20 5.20
CA VAL A 197 -5.89 7.61 4.64
C VAL A 197 -5.68 6.97 3.27
N LEU A 198 -6.02 5.70 3.11
CA LEU A 198 -5.89 4.98 1.85
C LEU A 198 -6.82 5.55 0.76
N ALA A 199 -8.08 5.87 1.09
CA ALA A 199 -9.00 6.48 0.13
C ALA A 199 -8.47 7.82 -0.40
N ALA A 200 -7.97 8.68 0.49
CA ALA A 200 -7.35 9.94 0.11
C ALA A 200 -6.10 9.73 -0.77
N LEU A 201 -5.23 8.78 -0.42
CA LEU A 201 -4.04 8.44 -1.21
C LEU A 201 -4.38 7.83 -2.56
N VAL A 202 -5.45 7.05 -2.68
CA VAL A 202 -5.94 6.50 -3.96
C VAL A 202 -6.38 7.64 -4.87
N GLU A 203 -7.17 8.59 -4.38
CA GLU A 203 -7.62 9.74 -5.18
C GLU A 203 -6.46 10.63 -5.59
N GLU A 204 -5.58 10.99 -4.65
CA GLU A 204 -4.39 11.82 -4.92
C GLU A 204 -3.48 11.15 -5.95
N ARG A 205 -3.30 9.82 -5.86
CA ARG A 205 -2.55 9.02 -6.83
C ARG A 205 -3.22 9.04 -8.21
N MET A 206 -4.55 8.96 -8.29
CA MET A 206 -5.28 9.05 -9.56
C MET A 206 -5.13 10.41 -10.22
N ARG A 207 -5.22 11.50 -9.44
CA ARG A 207 -5.02 12.88 -9.93
C ARG A 207 -3.60 13.09 -10.46
N ALA A 208 -2.59 12.71 -9.68
CA ALA A 208 -1.19 12.81 -10.10
C ALA A 208 -0.92 11.96 -11.34
N PHE A 209 -1.44 10.73 -11.40
CA PHE A 209 -1.30 9.85 -12.57
C PHE A 209 -1.95 10.47 -13.80
N THR A 210 -3.17 10.99 -13.66
CA THR A 210 -3.91 11.64 -14.75
C THR A 210 -3.11 12.78 -15.36
N LEU A 211 -2.57 13.67 -14.54
CA LEU A 211 -1.83 14.83 -15.02
C LEU A 211 -0.55 14.43 -15.74
N VAL A 212 0.20 13.47 -15.18
CA VAL A 212 1.41 12.93 -15.82
C VAL A 212 1.09 12.32 -17.18
N ILE A 213 0.04 11.51 -17.30
CA ILE A 213 -0.33 10.88 -18.56
C ILE A 213 -0.77 11.93 -19.60
N LYS A 214 -1.59 12.91 -19.21
CA LYS A 214 -2.02 13.98 -20.12
C LYS A 214 -0.81 14.77 -20.63
N ALA A 215 0.04 15.26 -19.73
CA ALA A 215 1.23 16.05 -20.09
C ALA A 215 2.23 15.23 -20.93
N TRP A 216 2.41 13.95 -20.63
CA TRP A 216 3.30 13.09 -21.41
C TRP A 216 2.77 12.80 -22.81
N GLU A 217 1.48 12.47 -22.97
CA GLU A 217 0.92 12.22 -24.29
C GLU A 217 0.91 13.48 -25.16
N GLU A 218 0.70 14.66 -24.57
CA GLU A 218 0.82 15.94 -25.28
C GLU A 218 2.28 16.20 -25.73
N ALA A 219 3.25 15.95 -24.86
CA ALA A 219 4.68 16.01 -25.21
C ALA A 219 5.03 15.03 -26.34
N ARG A 220 4.52 13.79 -26.28
CA ARG A 220 4.71 12.79 -27.34
C ARG A 220 4.08 13.22 -28.67
N ALA A 221 2.90 13.82 -28.64
CA ALA A 221 2.24 14.33 -29.83
C ALA A 221 3.08 15.44 -30.49
N ALA A 222 3.61 16.38 -29.69
CA ALA A 222 4.49 17.44 -30.18
C ALA A 222 5.78 16.89 -30.81
N VAL A 223 6.45 15.93 -30.13
CA VAL A 223 7.64 15.26 -30.69
C VAL A 223 7.31 14.52 -31.98
N SER A 224 6.20 13.78 -32.01
CA SER A 224 5.77 13.04 -33.20
C SER A 224 5.49 13.95 -34.39
N TYR A 225 4.90 15.13 -34.14
CA TYR A 225 4.68 16.13 -35.17
C TYR A 225 5.99 16.69 -35.74
N LEU A 226 6.91 17.12 -34.86
CA LEU A 226 8.21 17.66 -35.25
C LEU A 226 9.10 16.64 -35.97
N ARG A 227 8.94 15.36 -35.61
CA ARG A 227 9.81 14.27 -36.06
C ARG A 227 9.16 13.32 -37.06
N ARG A 228 8.06 13.76 -37.68
CA ARG A 228 7.24 12.94 -38.59
C ARG A 228 8.02 12.36 -39.77
N ASP A 229 9.07 13.05 -40.22
CA ASP A 229 9.86 12.67 -41.40
C ASP A 229 11.13 11.87 -41.04
N GLN A 230 11.49 11.78 -39.74
CA GLN A 230 12.75 11.19 -39.25
C GLN A 230 12.59 9.78 -38.66
N ALA A 231 11.35 9.29 -38.50
CA ALA A 231 11.01 7.95 -38.01
C ALA A 231 11.62 7.56 -36.63
N ASP A 232 12.05 8.53 -35.83
CA ASP A 232 12.71 8.34 -34.53
C ASP A 232 11.93 8.93 -33.35
N ALA A 233 10.71 9.43 -33.58
CA ALA A 233 9.87 10.04 -32.56
C ALA A 233 9.65 9.13 -31.33
N ASP A 234 9.38 7.84 -31.54
CA ASP A 234 9.12 6.89 -30.44
C ASP A 234 10.41 6.50 -29.68
N SER A 235 11.59 6.67 -30.30
CA SER A 235 12.85 6.51 -29.58
C SER A 235 13.10 7.66 -28.59
N ILE A 236 12.60 8.85 -28.91
CA ILE A 236 12.78 10.08 -28.12
C ILE A 236 11.67 10.20 -27.07
N ALA A 237 10.43 9.91 -27.45
CA ALA A 237 9.26 10.01 -26.60
C ALA A 237 8.44 8.70 -26.66
N PRO A 238 8.94 7.64 -26.00
CA PRO A 238 8.34 6.31 -26.08
C PRO A 238 6.93 6.23 -25.48
N SER A 239 6.11 5.35 -26.04
CA SER A 239 4.81 5.01 -25.45
C SER A 239 4.96 4.30 -24.11
N LEU A 240 4.13 4.68 -23.14
CA LEU A 240 4.07 4.04 -21.82
C LEU A 240 3.25 2.75 -21.83
N TYR A 241 2.46 2.51 -22.89
CA TYR A 241 1.56 1.37 -23.02
C TYR A 241 2.18 0.20 -23.79
N THR A 242 3.36 0.38 -24.36
CA THR A 242 4.03 -0.64 -25.19
C THR A 242 5.02 -1.46 -24.36
N GLY A 243 4.52 -2.55 -23.78
CA GLY A 243 5.30 -3.53 -23.01
C GLY A 243 5.31 -4.95 -23.60
N LYS A 244 4.94 -5.16 -24.88
CA LYS A 244 4.98 -6.50 -25.51
C LYS A 244 5.75 -6.63 -26.83
N ALA A 245 6.30 -5.55 -27.36
CA ALA A 245 7.28 -5.56 -28.46
C ALA A 245 8.12 -4.29 -28.26
N LEU A 246 9.46 -4.27 -28.23
CA LEU A 246 10.43 -5.07 -28.97
C LEU A 246 11.58 -5.50 -28.03
N ARG A 247 11.85 -6.81 -27.94
CA ARG A 247 13.25 -7.24 -27.79
C ARG A 247 13.93 -6.91 -29.12
N LYS A 248 14.85 -5.96 -29.08
CA LYS A 248 15.73 -5.60 -30.20
C LYS A 248 16.36 -6.89 -30.74
N LYS A 249 16.00 -7.26 -31.97
CA LYS A 249 16.68 -8.29 -32.76
C LYS A 249 18.13 -7.81 -32.92
N ALA A 250 19.04 -8.44 -32.20
CA ALA A 250 20.47 -8.27 -32.46
C ALA A 250 20.70 -8.72 -33.90
N SER A 251 21.19 -7.80 -34.72
CA SER A 251 21.75 -8.09 -36.02
C SER A 251 23.02 -8.92 -35.82
N GLU A 252 22.93 -10.23 -36.03
CA GLU A 252 24.09 -11.06 -36.37
C GLU A 252 24.47 -10.79 -37.84
N PRO A 253 25.77 -10.73 -38.16
CA PRO A 253 26.23 -10.62 -39.54
C PRO A 253 26.01 -11.94 -40.29
N ASP A 254 25.70 -11.82 -41.57
CA ASP A 254 25.61 -12.91 -42.54
C ASP A 254 26.87 -13.79 -42.47
N ASP A 255 26.66 -15.10 -42.33
CA ASP A 255 27.54 -16.08 -42.94
C ASP A 255 26.70 -17.24 -43.48
N GLU A 256 26.89 -17.52 -44.76
CA GLU A 256 26.28 -18.61 -45.51
C GLU A 256 26.63 -19.96 -44.86
N THR A 257 25.65 -20.87 -44.72
CA THR A 257 25.85 -22.27 -45.11
C THR A 257 24.51 -22.99 -45.30
N ASP A 258 24.41 -23.64 -46.45
CA ASP A 258 23.41 -24.59 -46.91
C ASP A 258 23.08 -25.70 -45.89
N SER A 259 21.79 -26.09 -45.79
CA SER A 259 21.30 -27.50 -45.79
C SER A 259 19.78 -27.63 -45.53
N VAL A 260 19.03 -27.86 -46.62
CA VAL A 260 17.83 -28.71 -46.90
C VAL A 260 16.97 -29.33 -45.73
N PRO A 261 15.63 -29.53 -45.91
CA PRO A 261 14.62 -29.48 -44.85
C PRO A 261 14.14 -30.87 -44.34
N GLY A 262 13.54 -30.87 -43.13
CA GLY A 262 12.90 -32.05 -42.53
C GLY A 262 11.66 -31.70 -41.72
N ALA A 263 10.52 -32.25 -42.14
CA ALA A 263 9.21 -32.14 -41.52
C ALA A 263 9.12 -32.81 -40.15
N GLY A 264 8.20 -32.33 -39.29
CA GLY A 264 7.76 -33.06 -38.10
C GLY A 264 6.97 -32.22 -37.10
N SER A 265 5.66 -32.07 -37.32
CA SER A 265 4.71 -31.97 -36.19
C SER A 265 4.59 -33.35 -35.54
N PRO A 266 4.41 -33.43 -34.21
CA PRO A 266 3.04 -33.57 -33.72
C PRO A 266 2.71 -32.88 -32.38
N LEU A 267 1.45 -32.43 -32.35
CA LEU A 267 0.44 -32.44 -31.27
C LEU A 267 0.83 -32.98 -29.88
N GLY A 268 0.52 -32.16 -28.87
CA GLY A 268 0.19 -32.54 -27.49
C GLY A 268 -0.14 -31.24 -26.72
N GLY A 269 -1.39 -30.89 -26.45
CA GLY A 269 -2.34 -31.67 -25.68
C GLY A 269 -2.22 -31.35 -24.19
N GLY A 270 -2.35 -30.07 -23.82
CA GLY A 270 -2.25 -29.58 -22.44
C GLY A 270 -3.57 -28.94 -21.99
N VAL A 271 -4.31 -29.70 -21.20
CA VAL A 271 -5.63 -29.41 -20.61
C VAL A 271 -5.62 -28.10 -19.80
N ILE A 272 -6.61 -27.24 -20.06
CA ILE A 272 -6.95 -26.10 -19.20
C ILE A 272 -7.85 -26.64 -18.08
N THR A 273 -7.31 -26.77 -16.86
CA THR A 273 -8.13 -26.97 -15.67
C THR A 273 -8.51 -25.60 -15.09
N SER A 274 -9.81 -25.30 -15.12
CA SER A 274 -10.41 -24.21 -14.33
C SER A 274 -10.32 -24.55 -12.83
N PRO A 275 -9.93 -23.62 -11.95
CA PRO A 275 -10.06 -23.83 -10.52
C PRO A 275 -11.52 -23.68 -10.08
N SER A 276 -12.08 -24.76 -9.56
CA SER A 276 -13.38 -24.85 -8.91
C SER A 276 -13.45 -23.97 -7.65
N SER A 277 -14.59 -23.29 -7.48
CA SER A 277 -14.96 -22.57 -6.26
C SER A 277 -15.20 -23.53 -5.09
N PRO A 278 -14.72 -23.26 -3.88
CA PRO A 278 -15.09 -24.05 -2.70
C PRO A 278 -16.50 -23.71 -2.22
N ALA A 279 -17.27 -24.77 -1.97
CA ALA A 279 -18.65 -24.73 -1.49
C ALA A 279 -18.76 -24.17 -0.04
N THR A 280 -19.74 -23.30 0.16
CA THR A 280 -20.18 -22.80 1.47
C THR A 280 -20.89 -23.91 2.25
N PRO A 281 -20.53 -24.19 3.52
CA PRO A 281 -21.32 -25.08 4.38
C PRO A 281 -22.63 -24.41 4.78
N ALA A 282 -23.73 -25.16 4.62
CA ALA A 282 -25.08 -24.74 4.98
C ALA A 282 -25.24 -24.55 6.50
N ALA A 283 -25.89 -23.46 6.88
CA ALA A 283 -26.29 -23.17 8.27
C ALA A 283 -27.47 -24.08 8.70
N PRO A 284 -27.52 -24.52 9.96
CA PRO A 284 -28.63 -25.29 10.49
C PRO A 284 -29.89 -24.41 10.68
N ALA A 285 -31.04 -24.98 10.32
CA ALA A 285 -32.36 -24.34 10.40
C ALA A 285 -32.78 -24.00 11.85
N PRO A 286 -33.52 -22.88 12.06
CA PRO A 286 -34.07 -22.56 13.37
C PRO A 286 -35.25 -23.48 13.73
N ALA A 287 -35.28 -23.90 14.99
CA ALA A 287 -36.36 -24.69 15.58
C ALA A 287 -37.71 -23.92 15.57
N PRO A 288 -38.85 -24.63 15.45
CA PRO A 288 -40.16 -24.00 15.42
C PRO A 288 -40.52 -23.40 16.78
N ILE A 289 -40.97 -22.14 16.74
CA ILE A 289 -41.56 -21.40 17.86
C ILE A 289 -42.90 -22.05 18.22
N ALA A 290 -43.00 -22.62 19.42
CA ALA A 290 -44.26 -23.07 19.98
C ALA A 290 -45.11 -21.85 20.37
N GLY A 291 -46.26 -21.69 19.71
CA GLY A 291 -47.32 -20.76 20.11
C GLY A 291 -48.07 -21.23 21.37
N PRO A 292 -48.91 -20.36 21.96
CA PRO A 292 -49.32 -20.44 23.35
C PRO A 292 -50.39 -21.50 23.60
N ALA A 293 -50.22 -22.29 24.66
CA ALA A 293 -51.27 -23.15 25.19
C ALA A 293 -52.27 -22.30 25.98
N ALA A 294 -53.50 -22.25 25.46
CA ALA A 294 -54.68 -21.75 26.16
C ALA A 294 -55.03 -22.68 27.34
N ALA A 295 -55.55 -22.07 28.40
CA ALA A 295 -56.05 -22.70 29.61
C ALA A 295 -57.15 -23.75 29.35
N PRO A 296 -57.44 -24.58 30.36
CA PRO A 296 -58.83 -24.78 30.73
C PRO A 296 -59.10 -24.50 32.21
N LEU A 297 -60.28 -23.92 32.41
CA LEU A 297 -61.01 -23.78 33.66
C LEU A 297 -61.23 -25.14 34.35
N SER A 298 -60.93 -25.22 35.64
CA SER A 298 -61.78 -25.77 36.72
C SER A 298 -61.05 -25.62 38.06
#